data_AF-A0A953UT88-F1
#
_entry.id   AF-A0A953UT88-F1
#
_cell.length_a   1.000
_cell.length_b   1.000
_cell.length_c   1.000
_cell.angle_alpha   90.00
_cell.angle_beta   90.00
_cell.angle_gamma   90.00
#
_symmetry.space_group_name_H-M   'P 1'
#
loop_
_entity.id
_entity.type
_entity.pdbx_description
1 polymer ?
#
loop_
_entity_poly.entity_id
_entity_poly.type
_entity_poly.pdbx_seq_one_letter_code
_entity_poly.pdbx_strand_id
1 'polypeptide(L)'
;MGYKPPSISEDLLGSINSLFNHPKINVVSDRFIGKKFLCELPGGQLYFESALDVDTDGSVYSKQDPFGAKPDRSGVSPTSATDAAGKFLDADKINYFVLPKGGFDTTHHIGLGDVAVVISGTRVAYACFGDRGQNNKLGEGSIALHRALGHETVSGGRLINAAKGGEAINSGVITIVFPGTGNGSGLTNDQCAAIGQKAFQNLKSDAYKYEMDLLARYKTRQILIPDDRDELVAILSEWMQEVLDHTLHEPGTDGDGEDLVNNGVGVDTLLYAPLPTTPMAVAGKRFTPQTKSTVYADLVLGHTASGRWFVKQVRFHLNPVEQAQAVKAEADAAKADLRARLLERARARQ
;
A
#
# COMPACT_ATOMS: atom_id res chain seq x y z
N MET A 1 -6.25 12.10 0.03
CA MET A 1 -4.95 12.82 -0.09
C MET A 1 -4.25 12.32 -1.35
N GLY A 2 -3.36 13.11 -1.97
CA GLY A 2 -2.77 12.79 -3.29
C GLY A 2 -1.31 12.33 -3.28
N TYR A 3 -0.74 11.95 -2.13
CA TYR A 3 0.64 11.44 -2.11
C TYR A 3 0.71 10.08 -2.80
N LYS A 4 1.68 9.93 -3.69
CA LYS A 4 2.05 8.66 -4.32
C LYS A 4 3.55 8.45 -4.11
N PRO A 5 3.98 7.31 -3.56
CA PRO A 5 5.40 6.98 -3.47
C PRO A 5 6.07 6.95 -4.84
N PRO A 6 7.42 6.99 -4.90
CA PRO A 6 8.16 6.73 -6.12
C PRO A 6 7.72 5.43 -6.79
N SER A 7 7.33 5.48 -8.06
CA SER A 7 6.75 4.36 -8.81
C SER A 7 7.63 3.10 -8.78
N ILE A 8 8.94 3.28 -8.87
CA ILE A 8 9.94 2.19 -8.82
C ILE A 8 9.97 1.44 -7.48
N SER A 9 9.49 2.05 -6.40
CA SER A 9 9.46 1.46 -5.05
C SER A 9 8.09 0.88 -4.69
N GLU A 10 7.06 1.10 -5.51
CA GLU A 10 5.69 0.71 -5.17
C GLU A 10 5.53 -0.80 -4.96
N ASP A 11 6.20 -1.61 -5.78
CA ASP A 11 6.18 -3.06 -5.66
C ASP A 11 6.77 -3.54 -4.33
N LEU A 12 7.79 -2.84 -3.82
CA LEU A 12 8.38 -3.15 -2.52
C LEU A 12 7.46 -2.72 -1.37
N LEU A 13 6.67 -1.67 -1.52
CA LEU A 13 5.71 -1.22 -0.50
C LEU A 13 4.46 -2.11 -0.45
N GLY A 14 3.98 -2.58 -1.60
CA GLY A 14 2.79 -3.41 -1.69
C GLY A 14 1.56 -2.72 -1.09
N SER A 15 0.81 -3.44 -0.24
CA SER A 15 -0.40 -2.94 0.42
C SER A 15 -0.19 -1.72 1.32
N ILE A 16 1.05 -1.40 1.70
CA ILE A 16 1.35 -0.20 2.50
C ILE A 16 0.83 1.07 1.82
N ASN A 17 0.77 1.09 0.48
CA ASN A 17 0.20 2.21 -0.27
C ASN A 17 -1.25 2.55 0.14
N SER A 18 -2.03 1.56 0.55
CA SER A 18 -3.40 1.79 1.03
C SER A 18 -3.45 2.59 2.33
N LEU A 19 -2.39 2.52 3.15
CA LEU A 19 -2.34 3.22 4.43
C LEU A 19 -2.29 4.74 4.28
N PHE A 20 -1.91 5.27 3.11
CA PHE A 20 -1.92 6.72 2.84
C PHE A 20 -3.31 7.32 2.79
N ASN A 21 -4.34 6.48 2.63
CA ASN A 21 -5.75 6.87 2.69
C ASN A 21 -6.43 6.42 3.99
N HIS A 22 -5.68 5.84 4.94
CA HIS A 22 -6.23 5.38 6.20
C HIS A 22 -6.69 6.57 7.05
N PRO A 23 -7.88 6.55 7.69
CA PRO A 23 -8.42 7.68 8.45
C PRO A 23 -7.57 8.09 9.68
N LYS A 24 -6.70 7.19 10.15
CA LYS A 24 -5.74 7.44 11.24
C LYS A 24 -4.35 7.89 10.78
N ILE A 25 -4.13 8.10 9.47
CA ILE A 25 -2.85 8.67 9.03
C ILE A 25 -2.70 10.08 9.58
N ASN A 26 -1.51 10.41 10.08
CA ASN A 26 -1.18 11.75 10.54
C ASN A 26 -0.07 12.33 9.68
N VAL A 27 -0.41 13.25 8.76
CA VAL A 27 0.58 13.90 7.91
C VAL A 27 1.31 14.99 8.68
N VAL A 28 2.63 14.91 8.71
CA VAL A 28 3.48 15.84 9.44
C VAL A 28 3.88 17.00 8.53
N SER A 29 3.42 18.20 8.88
CA SER A 29 3.57 19.40 8.07
C SER A 29 4.93 20.11 8.20
N ASP A 30 5.74 19.72 9.19
CA ASP A 30 7.05 20.30 9.46
C ASP A 30 7.94 20.35 8.23
N ARG A 31 8.66 21.46 8.06
CA ARG A 31 9.53 21.68 6.90
C ARG A 31 10.93 21.19 7.22
N PHE A 32 11.39 20.22 6.44
CA PHE A 32 12.76 19.74 6.48
C PHE A 32 13.38 19.86 5.08
N ILE A 33 14.67 20.21 5.04
CA ILE A 33 15.51 20.08 3.85
C ILE A 33 15.51 18.61 3.44
N GLY A 34 15.37 18.35 2.15
CA GLY A 34 15.36 16.99 1.59
C GLY A 34 14.01 16.27 1.68
N LYS A 35 13.06 16.71 2.51
CA LYS A 35 11.75 16.06 2.66
C LYS A 35 10.86 16.27 1.43
N LYS A 36 10.28 15.17 0.92
CA LYS A 36 9.16 15.16 -0.04
C LYS A 36 7.84 14.88 0.66
N PHE A 37 7.82 13.88 1.53
CA PHE A 37 6.63 13.49 2.29
C PHE A 37 7.01 12.94 3.66
N LEU A 38 6.14 13.11 4.65
CA LEU A 38 6.32 12.60 6.01
C LEU A 38 4.95 12.41 6.66
N CYS A 39 4.73 11.24 7.25
CA CYS A 39 3.53 10.94 8.02
C CYS A 39 3.80 9.88 9.08
N GLU A 40 2.95 9.84 10.10
CA GLU A 40 2.80 8.67 10.95
C GLU A 40 1.73 7.76 10.34
N LEU A 41 2.10 6.50 10.12
CA LEU A 41 1.18 5.46 9.69
C LEU A 41 0.28 5.04 10.88
N PRO A 42 -0.86 4.36 10.61
CA PRO A 42 -1.85 4.05 11.64
C PRO A 42 -1.33 3.23 12.84
N GLY A 43 -0.24 2.48 12.66
CA GLY A 43 0.42 1.70 13.71
C GLY A 43 1.51 2.46 14.46
N GLY A 44 1.68 3.77 14.22
CA GLY A 44 2.71 4.61 14.83
C GLY A 44 4.06 4.62 14.11
N GLN A 45 4.19 3.92 12.98
CA GLN A 45 5.45 3.95 12.20
C GLN A 45 5.63 5.32 11.56
N LEU A 46 6.86 5.84 11.59
CA LEU A 46 7.19 7.09 10.89
C LEU A 46 7.61 6.77 9.47
N TYR A 47 6.81 7.20 8.50
CA TYR A 47 7.12 7.08 7.07
C TYR A 47 7.60 8.43 6.55
N PHE A 48 8.70 8.45 5.80
CA PHE A 48 9.06 9.61 4.99
C PHE A 48 9.73 9.26 3.68
N GLU A 49 9.52 10.13 2.70
CA GLU A 49 10.30 10.19 1.47
C GLU A 49 11.21 11.41 1.52
N SER A 50 12.50 11.22 1.29
CA SER A 50 13.48 12.31 1.27
C SER A 50 14.65 12.05 0.32
N ALA A 51 15.57 13.01 0.27
CA ALA A 51 16.97 12.72 -0.07
C ALA A 51 17.61 11.80 0.98
N LEU A 52 18.79 11.27 0.69
CA LEU A 52 19.66 10.62 1.65
C LEU A 52 21.07 11.21 1.50
N ASP A 53 21.44 12.09 2.41
CA ASP A 53 22.78 12.64 2.51
C ASP A 53 23.66 11.72 3.35
N VAL A 54 24.96 11.71 3.07
CA VAL A 54 25.87 10.85 3.82
C VAL A 54 26.17 11.45 5.18
N ASP A 55 26.08 10.61 6.20
CA ASP A 55 26.56 10.88 7.54
C ASP A 55 27.86 10.10 7.77
N THR A 56 28.91 10.80 8.17
CA THR A 56 30.26 10.24 8.27
C THR A 56 30.71 9.97 9.70
N ASP A 57 29.86 10.30 10.67
CA ASP A 57 30.18 10.23 12.09
C ASP A 57 30.49 8.78 12.53
N GLY A 58 31.44 8.65 13.44
CA GLY A 58 31.99 7.39 13.92
C GLY A 58 32.95 6.66 12.96
N SER A 59 33.07 7.12 11.70
CA SER A 59 34.03 6.57 10.74
C SER A 59 35.35 7.35 10.69
N VAL A 60 36.39 6.71 10.14
CA VAL A 60 37.67 7.40 9.83
C VAL A 60 37.51 8.51 8.78
N TYR A 61 36.42 8.49 8.01
CA TYR A 61 36.15 9.46 6.95
C TYR A 61 35.53 10.76 7.46
N SER A 62 35.10 10.82 8.73
CA SER A 62 34.54 12.05 9.32
C SER A 62 35.52 13.23 9.28
N LYS A 63 36.82 12.94 9.27
CA LYS A 63 37.90 13.96 9.12
C LYS A 63 37.90 14.65 7.75
N GLN A 64 37.24 14.06 6.76
CA GLN A 64 37.16 14.60 5.40
C GLN A 64 35.88 15.40 5.18
N ASP A 65 34.90 15.29 6.09
CA ASP A 65 33.62 15.97 6.04
C ASP A 65 33.70 17.30 6.80
N PRO A 66 33.63 18.46 6.11
CA PRO A 66 33.68 19.76 6.75
C PRO A 66 32.39 20.13 7.48
N PHE A 67 31.30 19.38 7.30
CA PHE A 67 29.99 19.64 7.89
C PHE A 67 29.61 18.64 9.00
N GLY A 68 30.38 17.57 9.18
CA GLY A 68 30.19 16.56 10.22
C GLY A 68 30.37 17.09 11.64
N ALA A 69 30.05 16.27 12.64
CA ALA A 69 30.20 16.68 14.03
C ALA A 69 31.67 16.92 14.39
N LYS A 70 31.92 17.68 15.45
CA LYS A 70 33.29 17.93 15.91
C LYS A 70 33.92 16.63 16.40
N PRO A 71 35.14 16.30 15.97
CA PRO A 71 35.84 15.11 16.43
C PRO A 71 36.02 15.06 17.94
N ASP A 72 35.92 13.86 18.50
CA ASP A 72 36.26 13.59 19.90
C ASP A 72 37.80 13.55 20.12
N ARG A 73 38.23 13.13 21.32
CA ARG A 73 39.67 13.00 21.64
C ARG A 73 40.40 11.95 20.81
N SER A 74 39.70 10.97 20.24
CA SER A 74 40.27 9.98 19.31
C SER A 74 40.38 10.52 17.88
N GLY A 75 39.82 11.71 17.62
CA GLY A 75 39.83 12.36 16.33
C GLY A 75 38.75 11.85 15.38
N VAL A 76 37.71 11.18 15.90
CA VAL A 76 36.54 10.74 15.12
C VAL A 76 35.31 11.45 15.66
N SER A 77 34.42 11.86 14.76
CA SER A 77 33.17 12.54 15.12
C SER A 77 32.23 11.53 15.81
N PRO A 78 31.60 11.87 16.94
CA PRO A 78 30.81 10.90 17.70
C PRO A 78 29.39 10.76 17.16
N THR A 79 28.87 9.53 17.08
CA THR A 79 27.44 9.29 16.88
C THR A 79 26.66 9.41 18.18
N SER A 80 25.37 9.75 18.13
CA SER A 80 24.49 9.82 19.32
C SER A 80 24.28 8.45 19.98
N ALA A 81 24.16 7.39 19.18
CA ALA A 81 24.14 6.02 19.68
C ALA A 81 25.55 5.46 19.82
N THR A 82 25.70 4.55 20.77
CA THR A 82 26.86 3.66 20.86
C THR A 82 26.43 2.21 20.71
N ASP A 83 27.33 1.33 20.28
CA ASP A 83 27.14 -0.10 20.33
C ASP A 83 27.05 -0.63 21.78
N ALA A 84 26.84 -1.93 21.93
CA ALA A 84 26.74 -2.59 23.23
C ALA A 84 28.02 -2.50 24.09
N ALA A 85 29.17 -2.17 23.48
CA ALA A 85 30.44 -1.96 24.16
C ALA A 85 30.70 -0.47 24.49
N GLY A 86 29.75 0.42 24.19
CA GLY A 86 29.88 1.87 24.43
C GLY A 86 30.71 2.59 23.37
N LYS A 87 30.99 1.98 22.22
CA LYS A 87 31.72 2.61 21.12
C LYS A 87 30.75 3.28 20.13
N PHE A 88 31.13 4.42 19.57
CA PHE A 88 30.39 5.04 18.47
C PHE A 88 30.22 4.08 17.29
N LEU A 89 29.12 4.23 16.56
CA LEU A 89 28.81 3.40 15.41
C LEU A 89 29.72 3.81 14.25
N ASP A 90 30.46 2.86 13.68
CA ASP A 90 31.34 3.13 12.56
C ASP A 90 30.51 3.29 11.28
N ALA A 91 30.34 4.53 10.78
CA ALA A 91 29.56 4.82 9.56
C ALA A 91 29.95 3.99 8.35
N ASP A 92 31.21 3.54 8.23
CA ASP A 92 31.64 2.72 7.09
C ASP A 92 31.23 1.25 7.22
N LYS A 93 30.77 0.83 8.40
CA LYS A 93 30.44 -0.58 8.70
C LYS A 93 28.99 -0.79 9.12
N ILE A 94 28.39 0.15 9.84
CA ILE A 94 27.07 0.00 10.44
C ILE A 94 26.06 0.83 9.67
N ASN A 95 25.01 0.18 9.19
CA ASN A 95 23.85 0.82 8.63
C ASN A 95 23.09 1.52 9.75
N TYR A 96 23.20 2.84 9.77
CA TYR A 96 22.32 3.68 10.57
C TYR A 96 21.72 4.82 9.74
N PHE A 97 20.59 5.32 10.23
CA PHE A 97 19.93 6.52 9.73
C PHE A 97 19.90 7.60 10.82
N VAL A 98 19.66 8.83 10.39
CA VAL A 98 19.72 10.03 11.22
C VAL A 98 18.37 10.72 11.23
N LEU A 99 17.98 11.22 12.40
CA LEU A 99 16.78 12.06 12.58
C LEU A 99 17.18 13.45 13.06
N PRO A 100 16.35 14.47 12.79
CA PRO A 100 16.58 15.81 13.30
C PRO A 100 16.72 15.83 14.83
N LYS A 101 17.67 16.61 15.34
CA LYS A 101 17.68 16.99 16.76
C LYS A 101 16.50 17.91 17.11
N GLY A 102 16.37 18.26 18.38
CA GLY A 102 15.32 19.16 18.87
C GLY A 102 14.05 18.44 19.34
N GLY A 103 14.16 17.14 19.66
CA GLY A 103 13.07 16.34 20.20
C GLY A 103 12.18 15.67 19.16
N PHE A 104 12.54 15.73 17.86
CA PHE A 104 11.76 15.10 16.79
C PHE A 104 11.59 13.58 17.01
N ASP A 105 12.68 12.90 17.39
CA ASP A 105 12.68 11.49 17.79
C ASP A 105 11.73 11.25 18.98
N THR A 106 11.78 12.12 19.99
CA THR A 106 10.89 12.01 21.17
C THR A 106 9.42 12.21 20.82
N THR A 107 9.10 13.19 19.96
CA THR A 107 7.73 13.46 19.48
C THR A 107 7.13 12.26 18.76
N HIS A 108 7.95 11.52 18.01
CA HIS A 108 7.52 10.33 17.27
C HIS A 108 7.78 9.01 18.02
N HIS A 109 8.13 9.08 19.30
CA HIS A 109 8.40 7.93 20.17
C HIS A 109 9.53 7.00 19.68
N ILE A 110 10.49 7.56 18.95
CA ILE A 110 11.65 6.84 18.39
C ILE A 110 12.83 6.94 19.35
N GLY A 111 13.37 5.79 19.74
CA GLY A 111 14.56 5.66 20.58
C GLY A 111 15.79 5.24 19.78
N LEU A 112 16.99 5.62 20.26
CA LEU A 112 18.25 5.16 19.64
C LEU A 112 18.27 3.64 19.54
N GLY A 113 18.72 3.13 18.39
CA GLY A 113 18.67 1.71 18.07
C GLY A 113 17.38 1.23 17.43
N ASP A 114 16.29 2.02 17.42
CA ASP A 114 15.07 1.65 16.68
C ASP A 114 15.39 1.44 15.20
N VAL A 115 14.76 0.43 14.61
CA VAL A 115 15.08 -0.02 13.26
C VAL A 115 14.16 0.64 12.25
N ALA A 116 14.71 0.94 11.09
CA ALA A 116 13.98 1.34 9.90
C ALA A 116 14.25 0.39 8.74
N VAL A 117 13.28 0.28 7.85
CA VAL A 117 13.52 -0.15 6.47
C VAL A 117 13.78 1.10 5.63
N VAL A 118 14.81 1.05 4.80
CA VAL A 118 15.21 2.11 3.88
C VAL A 118 15.19 1.56 2.46
N ILE A 119 14.49 2.24 1.57
CA ILE A 119 14.22 1.79 0.20
C ILE A 119 14.68 2.87 -0.76
N SER A 120 15.47 2.49 -1.76
CA SER A 120 15.86 3.36 -2.88
C SER A 120 15.78 2.57 -4.17
N GLY A 121 14.86 2.95 -5.05
CA GLY A 121 14.54 2.17 -6.24
C GLY A 121 14.07 0.76 -5.87
N THR A 122 14.76 -0.26 -6.40
CA THR A 122 14.47 -1.67 -6.13
C THR A 122 15.31 -2.25 -4.98
N ARG A 123 16.11 -1.42 -4.28
CA ARG A 123 16.99 -1.88 -3.21
C ARG A 123 16.38 -1.60 -1.84
N VAL A 124 16.58 -2.54 -0.94
CA VAL A 124 16.11 -2.48 0.45
C VAL A 124 17.32 -2.68 1.36
N ALA A 125 17.46 -1.81 2.34
CA ALA A 125 18.40 -1.97 3.45
C ALA A 125 17.66 -1.76 4.77
N TYR A 126 18.25 -2.27 5.84
CA TYR A 126 17.77 -2.06 7.20
C TYR A 126 18.85 -1.34 7.99
N ALA A 127 18.42 -0.37 8.79
CA ALA A 127 19.31 0.53 9.51
C ALA A 127 18.73 0.83 10.91
N CYS A 128 19.60 1.02 11.90
CA CYS A 128 19.17 1.48 13.22
C CYS A 128 19.21 3.01 13.31
N PHE A 129 18.45 3.60 14.22
CA PHE A 129 18.53 5.01 14.53
C PHE A 129 19.84 5.26 15.28
N GLY A 130 20.83 5.79 14.57
CA GLY A 130 22.21 5.89 15.06
C GLY A 130 22.59 7.29 15.51
N ASP A 131 22.00 8.33 14.93
CA ASP A 131 22.44 9.69 15.21
C ASP A 131 21.36 10.77 15.11
N ARG A 132 21.63 11.91 15.74
CA ARG A 132 20.81 13.13 15.68
C ARG A 132 21.53 14.20 14.88
N GLY A 133 21.00 14.47 13.70
CA GLY A 133 21.55 15.44 12.75
C GLY A 133 21.04 16.86 12.99
N GLN A 134 21.11 17.67 11.95
CA GLN A 134 20.64 19.05 11.98
C GLN A 134 19.12 19.11 12.21
N ASN A 135 18.64 20.15 12.92
CA ASN A 135 17.24 20.25 13.35
C ASN A 135 16.25 20.51 12.21
N ASN A 136 16.73 20.89 11.03
CA ASN A 136 15.92 21.25 9.87
C ASN A 136 16.18 20.36 8.64
N LYS A 137 16.81 19.19 8.83
CA LYS A 137 17.17 18.27 7.75
C LYS A 137 16.65 16.87 8.04
N LEU A 138 16.11 16.20 7.02
CA LEU A 138 15.62 14.83 7.10
C LEU A 138 16.24 14.02 5.97
N GLY A 139 16.64 12.78 6.29
CA GLY A 139 17.28 11.88 5.34
C GLY A 139 18.79 12.03 5.32
N GLU A 140 19.44 11.63 6.41
CA GLU A 140 20.88 11.34 6.41
C GLU A 140 21.09 9.89 6.81
N GLY A 141 22.19 9.29 6.33
CA GLY A 141 22.51 7.90 6.58
C GLY A 141 23.99 7.60 6.45
N SER A 142 24.44 6.61 7.20
CA SER A 142 25.82 6.12 7.19
C SER A 142 26.34 5.77 5.79
N ILE A 143 27.66 5.81 5.60
CA ILE A 143 28.36 5.31 4.40
C ILE A 143 27.94 3.86 4.08
N ALA A 144 27.84 3.00 5.10
CA ALA A 144 27.41 1.61 4.95
C ALA A 144 25.98 1.48 4.41
N LEU A 145 25.06 2.33 4.89
CA LEU A 145 23.68 2.35 4.39
C LEU A 145 23.63 2.77 2.93
N HIS A 146 24.36 3.82 2.55
CA HIS A 146 24.50 4.23 1.15
C HIS A 146 25.00 3.07 0.27
N ARG A 147 26.05 2.39 0.70
CA ARG A 147 26.61 1.21 0.00
C ARG A 147 25.59 0.07 -0.10
N ALA A 148 24.83 -0.21 0.96
CA ALA A 148 23.78 -1.23 0.95
C ALA A 148 22.66 -0.89 -0.06
N LEU A 149 22.39 0.40 -0.27
CA LEU A 149 21.48 0.91 -1.29
C LEU A 149 22.14 1.03 -2.68
N GLY A 150 23.34 0.46 -2.88
CA GLY A 150 24.03 0.43 -4.17
C GLY A 150 24.65 1.76 -4.59
N HIS A 151 24.85 2.67 -3.64
CA HIS A 151 25.38 4.00 -3.86
C HIS A 151 26.68 4.19 -3.06
N GLU A 152 27.84 3.92 -3.65
CA GLU A 152 29.13 4.08 -2.97
C GLU A 152 29.49 5.56 -2.80
N THR A 153 29.90 5.95 -1.59
CA THR A 153 30.29 7.33 -1.26
C THR A 153 31.79 7.47 -0.99
N VAL A 154 32.54 6.36 -0.98
CA VAL A 154 33.99 6.35 -0.78
C VAL A 154 34.70 5.67 -1.96
N SER A 155 35.73 6.32 -2.49
CA SER A 155 36.59 5.73 -3.53
C SER A 155 38.05 6.07 -3.29
N GLY A 156 38.94 5.07 -3.44
CA GLY A 156 40.38 5.25 -3.21
C GLY A 156 40.73 5.77 -1.81
N GLY A 157 39.95 5.42 -0.79
CA GLY A 157 40.13 5.90 0.59
C GLY A 157 39.73 7.36 0.82
N ARG A 158 38.95 7.95 -0.10
CA ARG A 158 38.45 9.34 0.01
C ARG A 158 36.94 9.39 -0.13
N LEU A 159 36.32 10.27 0.67
CA LEU A 159 34.91 10.60 0.52
C LEU A 159 34.70 11.31 -0.83
N ILE A 160 33.82 10.76 -1.67
CA ILE A 160 33.42 11.35 -2.95
C ILE A 160 32.66 12.64 -2.64
N ASN A 161 33.01 13.74 -3.33
CA ASN A 161 32.40 15.06 -3.10
C ASN A 161 32.48 15.56 -1.65
N ALA A 162 33.55 15.24 -0.94
CA ALA A 162 33.80 15.65 0.45
C ALA A 162 33.57 17.15 0.73
N ALA A 163 33.95 18.04 -0.19
CA ALA A 163 33.74 19.49 -0.05
C ALA A 163 32.25 19.90 0.03
N LYS A 164 31.33 19.00 -0.34
CA LYS A 164 29.87 19.16 -0.25
C LYS A 164 29.24 18.36 0.90
N GLY A 165 30.06 17.77 1.78
CA GLY A 165 29.61 16.83 2.81
C GLY A 165 29.49 15.39 2.32
N GLY A 166 29.86 15.12 1.06
CA GLY A 166 29.82 13.79 0.46
C GLY A 166 28.76 13.62 -0.63
N GLU A 167 28.79 12.50 -1.35
CA GLU A 167 27.80 12.19 -2.40
C GLU A 167 26.48 11.71 -1.80
N ALA A 168 25.37 12.28 -2.29
CA ALA A 168 24.02 12.04 -1.78
C ALA A 168 23.09 11.39 -2.81
N ILE A 169 22.07 10.67 -2.33
CA ILE A 169 20.91 10.29 -3.14
C ILE A 169 19.90 11.43 -3.07
N ASN A 170 19.77 12.20 -4.15
CA ASN A 170 19.07 13.49 -4.10
C ASN A 170 17.55 13.44 -3.84
N SER A 171 16.90 12.28 -4.03
CA SER A 171 15.45 12.10 -3.80
C SER A 171 15.03 10.64 -3.92
N GLY A 172 13.78 10.34 -3.53
CA GLY A 172 13.14 9.05 -3.78
C GLY A 172 13.56 7.94 -2.81
N VAL A 173 14.24 8.30 -1.72
CA VAL A 173 14.55 7.36 -0.64
C VAL A 173 13.39 7.36 0.34
N ILE A 174 12.81 6.18 0.54
CA ILE A 174 11.75 5.97 1.52
C ILE A 174 12.39 5.38 2.77
N THR A 175 12.08 5.96 3.92
CA THR A 175 12.44 5.41 5.23
C THR A 175 11.15 5.17 6.02
N ILE A 176 10.99 3.96 6.55
CA ILE A 176 9.91 3.62 7.46
C ILE A 176 10.54 3.17 8.78
N VAL A 177 10.44 4.03 9.79
CA VAL A 177 10.94 3.76 11.13
C VAL A 177 9.91 2.98 11.92
N PHE A 178 10.35 1.99 12.68
CA PHE A 178 9.54 1.17 13.56
C PHE A 178 9.87 1.50 15.03
N PRO A 179 9.12 2.42 15.67
CA PRO A 179 9.36 2.80 17.06
C PRO A 179 9.32 1.60 18.01
N GLY A 180 10.19 1.61 19.03
CA GLY A 180 10.24 0.60 20.09
C GLY A 180 10.80 -0.76 19.66
N THR A 181 11.49 -0.83 18.52
CA THR A 181 12.15 -2.06 18.04
C THR A 181 13.61 -2.18 18.50
N GLY A 182 14.20 -1.08 18.92
CA GLY A 182 15.57 -1.00 19.43
C GLY A 182 15.69 -1.34 20.91
N ASN A 183 16.93 -1.40 21.37
CA ASN A 183 17.28 -1.66 22.77
C ASN A 183 18.00 -0.48 23.44
N GLY A 184 17.95 0.73 22.84
CA GLY A 184 18.66 1.90 23.33
C GLY A 184 20.14 1.98 22.92
N SER A 185 20.64 1.02 22.14
CA SER A 185 22.00 0.99 21.61
C SER A 185 21.99 0.77 20.10
N GLY A 186 23.06 1.17 19.41
CA GLY A 186 23.21 0.85 18.00
C GLY A 186 23.33 -0.65 17.76
N LEU A 187 22.81 -1.08 16.62
CA LEU A 187 22.67 -2.49 16.25
C LEU A 187 23.62 -2.84 15.10
N THR A 188 24.01 -4.12 15.02
CA THR A 188 24.73 -4.62 13.85
C THR A 188 23.80 -4.71 12.63
N ASN A 189 24.37 -4.76 11.42
CA ASN A 189 23.58 -4.89 10.19
C ASN A 189 22.68 -6.13 10.19
N ASP A 190 23.17 -7.26 10.74
CA ASP A 190 22.39 -8.49 10.84
C ASP A 190 21.21 -8.35 11.82
N GLN A 191 21.43 -7.65 12.95
CA GLN A 191 20.36 -7.35 13.90
C GLN A 191 19.30 -6.42 13.28
N CYS A 192 19.75 -5.34 12.62
CA CYS A 192 18.87 -4.45 11.85
C CYS A 192 18.06 -5.24 10.82
N ALA A 193 18.70 -6.14 10.06
CA ALA A 193 18.02 -6.94 9.06
C ALA A 193 16.97 -7.88 9.67
N ALA A 194 17.32 -8.61 10.73
CA ALA A 194 16.40 -9.54 11.38
C ALA A 194 15.16 -8.82 11.97
N ILE A 195 15.38 -7.72 12.67
CA ILE A 195 14.30 -6.94 13.30
C ILE A 195 13.48 -6.20 12.23
N GLY A 196 14.16 -5.50 11.33
CA GLY A 196 13.54 -4.66 10.31
C GLY A 196 12.75 -5.47 9.28
N GLN A 197 13.26 -6.63 8.85
CA GLN A 197 12.53 -7.51 7.94
C GLN A 197 11.23 -7.99 8.59
N LYS A 198 11.28 -8.44 9.85
CA LYS A 198 10.08 -8.86 10.58
C LYS A 198 9.08 -7.71 10.74
N ALA A 199 9.54 -6.54 11.17
CA ALA A 199 8.69 -5.37 11.35
C ALA A 199 8.04 -4.92 10.02
N PHE A 200 8.80 -4.93 8.93
CA PHE A 200 8.30 -4.56 7.61
C PHE A 200 7.26 -5.56 7.09
N GLN A 201 7.45 -6.87 7.31
CA GLN A 201 6.45 -7.88 6.95
C GLN A 201 5.17 -7.76 7.79
N ASN A 202 5.29 -7.44 9.08
CA ASN A 202 4.13 -7.17 9.93
C ASN A 202 3.34 -5.96 9.42
N LEU A 203 4.03 -4.86 9.08
CA LEU A 203 3.39 -3.67 8.51
C LEU A 203 2.68 -3.99 7.19
N LYS A 204 3.30 -4.79 6.30
CA LYS A 204 2.64 -5.26 5.07
C LYS A 204 1.40 -6.10 5.37
N SER A 205 1.47 -6.99 6.35
CA SER A 205 0.33 -7.81 6.77
C SER A 205 -0.82 -6.97 7.30
N ASP A 206 -0.54 -5.97 8.14
CA ASP A 206 -1.56 -5.09 8.69
C ASP A 206 -2.17 -4.16 7.63
N ALA A 207 -1.35 -3.68 6.69
CA ALA A 207 -1.83 -2.94 5.54
C ALA A 207 -2.73 -3.80 4.65
N TYR A 208 -2.35 -5.06 4.40
CA TYR A 208 -3.18 -6.00 3.64
C TYR A 208 -4.52 -6.27 4.33
N LYS A 209 -4.53 -6.48 5.65
CA LYS A 209 -5.78 -6.62 6.42
C LYS A 209 -6.68 -5.39 6.27
N TYR A 210 -6.11 -4.20 6.38
CA TYR A 210 -6.86 -2.96 6.17
C TYR A 210 -7.47 -2.87 4.77
N GLU A 211 -6.72 -3.26 3.74
CA GLU A 211 -7.21 -3.36 2.37
C GLU A 211 -8.36 -4.37 2.23
N MET A 212 -8.24 -5.54 2.87
CA MET A 212 -9.31 -6.54 2.87
C MET A 212 -10.56 -6.07 3.64
N ASP A 213 -10.39 -5.29 4.71
CA ASP A 213 -11.49 -4.67 5.45
C ASP A 213 -12.14 -3.52 4.66
N LEU A 214 -11.37 -2.81 3.82
CA LEU A 214 -11.91 -1.89 2.81
C LEU A 214 -12.79 -2.66 1.82
N LEU A 215 -12.25 -3.72 1.21
CA LEU A 215 -12.99 -4.55 0.26
C LEU A 215 -14.27 -5.14 0.85
N ALA A 216 -14.24 -5.56 2.12
CA ALA A 216 -15.40 -6.13 2.79
C ALA A 216 -16.60 -5.16 2.81
N ARG A 217 -16.36 -3.84 2.82
CA ARG A 217 -17.43 -2.82 2.76
C ARG A 217 -18.12 -2.76 1.40
N TYR A 218 -17.47 -3.26 0.35
CA TYR A 218 -18.01 -3.30 -1.00
C TYR A 218 -18.61 -4.65 -1.38
N LYS A 219 -18.69 -5.61 -0.44
CA LYS A 219 -19.30 -6.92 -0.72
C LYS A 219 -20.81 -6.87 -0.86
N THR A 220 -21.49 -5.88 -0.28
CA THR A 220 -22.94 -5.76 -0.37
C THR A 220 -23.40 -4.32 -0.46
N ARG A 221 -24.47 -4.09 -1.20
CA ARG A 221 -25.14 -2.78 -1.30
C ARG A 221 -26.64 -3.00 -1.45
N GLN A 222 -27.43 -2.18 -0.77
CA GLN A 222 -28.84 -2.05 -1.15
C GLN A 222 -28.92 -1.15 -2.35
N ILE A 223 -29.37 -1.68 -3.48
CA ILE A 223 -29.67 -0.90 -4.67
C ILE A 223 -31.16 -0.93 -4.94
N LEU A 224 -31.66 0.17 -5.49
CA LEU A 224 -32.93 0.15 -6.18
C LEU A 224 -32.66 -0.45 -7.56
N ILE A 225 -33.28 -1.59 -7.86
CA ILE A 225 -33.12 -2.22 -9.18
C ILE A 225 -34.02 -1.47 -10.16
N PRO A 226 -33.46 -0.77 -11.17
CA PRO A 226 -34.26 -0.07 -12.17
C PRO A 226 -34.92 -1.06 -13.12
N ASP A 227 -35.99 -0.62 -13.78
CA ASP A 227 -36.67 -1.42 -14.81
C ASP A 227 -35.88 -1.45 -16.14
N ASP A 228 -34.97 -0.49 -16.32
CA ASP A 228 -34.11 -0.34 -17.49
C ASP A 228 -32.74 -1.01 -17.29
N ARG A 229 -32.32 -1.76 -18.31
CA ARG A 229 -31.06 -2.52 -18.27
C ARG A 229 -29.85 -1.62 -18.26
N ASP A 230 -29.85 -0.58 -19.07
CA ASP A 230 -28.69 0.29 -19.25
C ASP A 230 -28.49 1.12 -17.97
N GLU A 231 -29.58 1.50 -17.30
CA GLU A 231 -29.55 2.11 -15.96
C GLU A 231 -28.98 1.15 -14.90
N LEU A 232 -29.35 -0.13 -14.89
CA LEU A 232 -28.76 -1.11 -13.96
C LEU A 232 -27.27 -1.30 -14.21
N VAL A 233 -26.84 -1.39 -15.49
CA VAL A 233 -25.42 -1.50 -15.85
C VAL A 233 -24.66 -0.26 -15.39
N ALA A 234 -25.22 0.94 -15.55
CA ALA A 234 -24.61 2.18 -15.07
C ALA A 234 -24.41 2.15 -13.54
N ILE A 235 -25.44 1.78 -12.77
CA ILE A 235 -25.37 1.69 -11.30
C ILE A 235 -24.28 0.70 -10.84
N LEU A 236 -24.22 -0.48 -11.47
CA LEU A 236 -23.21 -1.49 -11.13
C LEU A 236 -21.80 -1.07 -11.55
N SER A 237 -21.67 -0.33 -12.66
CA SER A 237 -20.40 0.21 -13.14
C SER A 237 -19.89 1.34 -12.24
N GLU A 238 -20.76 2.21 -11.74
CA GLU A 238 -20.40 3.21 -10.74
C GLU A 238 -19.93 2.56 -9.43
N TRP A 239 -20.63 1.53 -8.96
CA TRP A 239 -20.19 0.76 -7.79
C TRP A 239 -18.84 0.08 -8.06
N MET A 240 -18.61 -0.43 -9.27
CA MET A 240 -17.31 -0.97 -9.67
C MET A 240 -16.21 0.08 -9.60
N GLN A 241 -16.48 1.25 -10.17
CA GLN A 241 -15.51 2.35 -10.17
C GLN A 241 -15.18 2.76 -8.74
N GLU A 242 -16.15 2.76 -7.83
CA GLU A 242 -15.89 3.01 -6.41
C GLU A 242 -14.98 1.93 -5.79
N VAL A 243 -15.16 0.65 -6.11
CA VAL A 243 -14.23 -0.41 -5.69
C VAL A 243 -12.84 -0.16 -6.25
N LEU A 244 -12.75 0.20 -7.53
CA LEU A 244 -11.50 0.41 -8.24
C LEU A 244 -10.73 1.65 -7.78
N ASP A 245 -11.44 2.73 -7.44
CA ASP A 245 -10.86 3.94 -6.84
C ASP A 245 -10.18 3.64 -5.49
N HIS A 246 -10.57 2.54 -4.84
CA HIS A 246 -10.03 2.08 -3.57
C HIS A 246 -9.12 0.86 -3.69
N THR A 247 -8.86 0.37 -4.90
CA THR A 247 -8.08 -0.85 -5.14
C THR A 247 -7.11 -0.67 -6.31
N LEU A 248 -6.32 -1.70 -6.59
CA LEU A 248 -5.41 -1.70 -7.73
C LEU A 248 -6.04 -2.37 -8.93
N HIS A 249 -5.73 -1.84 -10.11
CA HIS A 249 -6.15 -2.36 -11.39
C HIS A 249 -5.21 -3.46 -11.87
N GLU A 250 -5.70 -4.34 -12.75
CA GLU A 250 -4.86 -5.33 -13.40
C GLU A 250 -3.77 -4.64 -14.24
N PRO A 251 -2.50 -5.10 -14.17
CA PRO A 251 -1.45 -4.50 -14.99
C PRO A 251 -1.76 -4.58 -16.49
N GLY A 252 -1.85 -3.42 -17.15
CA GLY A 252 -2.09 -3.33 -18.59
C GLY A 252 -3.54 -3.09 -19.00
N THR A 253 -4.48 -2.93 -18.05
CA THR A 253 -5.81 -2.37 -18.33
C THR A 253 -5.77 -0.85 -18.23
N ASP A 254 -6.67 -0.16 -18.94
CA ASP A 254 -6.80 1.31 -18.88
C ASP A 254 -7.36 1.82 -17.54
N GLY A 255 -7.94 0.90 -16.76
CA GLY A 255 -8.39 1.15 -15.40
C GLY A 255 -9.78 1.77 -15.33
N ASP A 256 -10.56 1.72 -16.40
CA ASP A 256 -11.98 1.98 -16.30
C ASP A 256 -12.73 0.73 -15.77
N GLY A 257 -13.81 0.96 -15.02
CA GLY A 257 -14.64 -0.13 -14.51
C GLY A 257 -15.42 -0.88 -15.60
N GLU A 258 -15.44 -0.35 -16.83
CA GLU A 258 -16.27 -0.85 -17.93
C GLU A 258 -15.75 -2.21 -18.43
N ASP A 259 -14.42 -2.36 -18.54
CA ASP A 259 -13.76 -3.62 -18.90
C ASP A 259 -13.97 -4.75 -17.89
N LEU A 260 -14.09 -4.43 -16.60
CA LEU A 260 -14.30 -5.41 -15.53
C LEU A 260 -15.77 -5.82 -15.37
N VAL A 261 -16.70 -4.93 -15.73
CA VAL A 261 -18.14 -5.23 -15.79
C VAL A 261 -18.46 -6.06 -17.04
N ASN A 262 -17.90 -5.72 -18.19
CA ASN A 262 -18.15 -6.43 -19.46
C ASN A 262 -17.53 -7.85 -19.49
N ASN A 263 -16.45 -8.09 -18.73
CA ASN A 263 -15.83 -9.42 -18.58
C ASN A 263 -16.32 -10.21 -17.34
N GLY A 264 -17.24 -9.64 -16.55
CA GLY A 264 -17.78 -10.26 -15.35
C GLY A 264 -18.78 -11.37 -15.67
N VAL A 265 -18.35 -12.65 -15.57
CA VAL A 265 -19.26 -13.81 -15.46
C VAL A 265 -20.10 -13.65 -14.19
N GLY A 266 -21.20 -12.90 -14.26
CA GLY A 266 -21.98 -12.50 -13.10
C GLY A 266 -23.02 -11.41 -13.38
N VAL A 267 -22.71 -10.43 -14.24
CA VAL A 267 -23.74 -9.48 -14.73
C VAL A 267 -24.86 -10.26 -15.42
N ASP A 268 -24.49 -11.31 -16.17
CA ASP A 268 -25.41 -12.29 -16.75
C ASP A 268 -26.41 -12.88 -15.75
N THR A 269 -26.03 -13.12 -14.48
CA THR A 269 -26.93 -13.72 -13.47
C THR A 269 -28.00 -12.74 -12.97
N LEU A 270 -27.74 -11.44 -13.00
CA LEU A 270 -28.76 -10.39 -12.79
C LEU A 270 -29.54 -10.09 -14.07
N LEU A 271 -28.94 -10.36 -15.24
CA LEU A 271 -29.46 -10.09 -16.58
C LEU A 271 -30.27 -11.23 -17.22
N TYR A 272 -30.32 -12.45 -16.67
CA TYR A 272 -31.13 -13.53 -17.23
C TYR A 272 -32.63 -13.35 -16.92
N ALA A 273 -33.23 -12.46 -17.72
CA ALA A 273 -34.63 -12.49 -18.16
C ALA A 273 -34.72 -11.88 -19.58
N PRO A 274 -35.55 -12.44 -20.48
CA PRO A 274 -35.37 -12.29 -21.93
C PRO A 274 -35.84 -10.92 -22.47
N LEU A 275 -34.99 -10.29 -23.30
CA LEU A 275 -35.21 -9.45 -24.50
C LEU A 275 -36.37 -8.40 -24.53
N PRO A 276 -36.25 -7.34 -25.38
CA PRO A 276 -36.50 -5.92 -25.06
C PRO A 276 -37.96 -5.46 -24.97
N THR A 277 -38.92 -6.38 -24.85
CA THR A 277 -40.35 -6.04 -24.72
C THR A 277 -40.95 -6.44 -23.37
N THR A 278 -40.12 -6.93 -22.44
CA THR A 278 -40.56 -7.42 -21.13
C THR A 278 -39.76 -6.73 -20.03
N PRO A 279 -40.39 -6.09 -19.02
CA PRO A 279 -39.67 -5.50 -17.90
C PRO A 279 -38.77 -6.54 -17.25
N MET A 280 -37.59 -6.12 -16.75
CA MET A 280 -36.64 -6.97 -16.05
C MET A 280 -37.35 -7.79 -14.97
N ALA A 281 -37.62 -9.06 -15.29
CA ALA A 281 -38.21 -10.00 -14.35
C ALA A 281 -37.07 -10.91 -13.91
N VAL A 282 -36.33 -10.55 -12.86
CA VAL A 282 -35.47 -11.56 -12.21
C VAL A 282 -36.42 -12.60 -11.65
N ALA A 283 -36.62 -13.64 -12.46
CA ALA A 283 -37.42 -14.80 -12.19
C ALA A 283 -38.86 -14.55 -11.72
N GLY A 284 -39.72 -14.13 -12.66
CA GLY A 284 -41.17 -14.12 -12.47
C GLY A 284 -41.70 -13.13 -11.42
N LYS A 285 -40.84 -12.56 -10.57
CA LYS A 285 -41.12 -11.35 -9.80
C LYS A 285 -40.91 -10.15 -10.72
N ARG A 286 -41.99 -9.42 -10.97
CA ARG A 286 -41.85 -8.01 -11.36
C ARG A 286 -41.20 -7.31 -10.17
N PHE A 287 -39.95 -6.87 -10.34
CA PHE A 287 -39.43 -5.81 -9.49
C PHE A 287 -40.33 -4.62 -9.82
N THR A 288 -41.12 -4.19 -8.86
CA THR A 288 -41.78 -2.90 -9.01
C THR A 288 -40.69 -1.84 -8.89
N PRO A 289 -40.78 -0.68 -9.55
CA PRO A 289 -39.77 0.39 -9.56
C PRO A 289 -39.41 1.01 -8.18
N GLN A 290 -39.70 0.34 -7.06
CA GLN A 290 -39.40 0.75 -5.68
C GLN A 290 -38.86 -0.38 -4.79
N THR A 291 -38.62 -1.60 -5.29
CA THR A 291 -38.13 -2.70 -4.44
C THR A 291 -36.63 -2.57 -4.20
N LYS A 292 -36.23 -2.21 -2.98
CA LYS A 292 -34.83 -2.28 -2.55
C LYS A 292 -34.44 -3.75 -2.40
N SER A 293 -33.42 -4.18 -3.13
CA SER A 293 -32.82 -5.50 -2.98
C SER A 293 -31.38 -5.40 -2.53
N THR A 294 -30.94 -6.38 -1.74
CA THR A 294 -29.54 -6.49 -1.35
C THR A 294 -28.81 -7.21 -2.47
N VAL A 295 -27.95 -6.47 -3.16
CA VAL A 295 -27.02 -7.04 -4.14
C VAL A 295 -25.69 -7.30 -3.47
N TYR A 296 -25.11 -8.44 -3.79
CA TYR A 296 -23.83 -8.93 -3.32
C TYR A 296 -22.83 -8.83 -4.47
N ALA A 297 -21.60 -8.46 -4.15
CA ALA A 297 -20.47 -8.42 -5.06
C ALA A 297 -19.42 -9.43 -4.59
N ASP A 298 -19.31 -10.54 -5.31
CA ASP A 298 -18.25 -11.52 -5.12
C ASP A 298 -17.01 -11.06 -5.91
N LEU A 299 -15.98 -10.64 -5.17
CA LEU A 299 -14.71 -10.18 -5.74
C LEU A 299 -13.75 -11.37 -5.88
N VAL A 300 -13.31 -11.65 -7.11
CA VAL A 300 -12.21 -12.57 -7.40
C VAL A 300 -10.93 -11.78 -7.45
N LEU A 301 -9.99 -12.10 -6.56
CA LEU A 301 -8.72 -11.39 -6.46
C LEU A 301 -7.64 -12.08 -7.30
N GLY A 302 -6.85 -11.28 -8.01
CA GLY A 302 -5.59 -11.68 -8.64
C GLY A 302 -4.41 -11.16 -7.84
N HIS A 303 -3.19 -11.61 -8.17
CA HIS A 303 -1.94 -11.12 -7.59
C HIS A 303 -0.93 -10.82 -8.71
N THR A 304 -0.21 -9.71 -8.59
CA THR A 304 0.95 -9.38 -9.42
C THR A 304 2.16 -10.23 -9.01
N ALA A 305 3.20 -10.24 -9.86
CA ALA A 305 4.48 -10.86 -9.51
C ALA A 305 5.14 -10.23 -8.27
N SER A 306 4.83 -8.96 -7.97
CA SER A 306 5.25 -8.25 -6.76
C SER A 306 4.40 -8.56 -5.52
N GLY A 307 3.39 -9.43 -5.66
CA GLY A 307 2.51 -9.83 -4.56
C GLY A 307 1.42 -8.81 -4.23
N ARG A 308 1.27 -7.75 -5.03
CA ARG A 308 0.12 -6.82 -4.93
C ARG A 308 -1.11 -7.54 -5.43
N TRP A 309 -2.19 -7.50 -4.68
CA TRP A 309 -3.45 -8.05 -5.17
C TRP A 309 -4.16 -7.00 -6.03
N PHE A 310 -5.05 -7.46 -6.90
CA PHE A 310 -5.95 -6.63 -7.69
C PHE A 310 -7.31 -7.32 -7.84
N VAL A 311 -8.37 -6.57 -8.15
CA VAL A 311 -9.66 -7.18 -8.47
C VAL A 311 -9.61 -7.69 -9.91
N LYS A 312 -9.63 -9.02 -10.08
CA LYS A 312 -9.59 -9.67 -11.40
C LYS A 312 -10.99 -9.80 -12.01
N GLN A 313 -11.99 -10.03 -11.17
CA GLN A 313 -13.37 -10.21 -11.60
C GLN A 313 -14.30 -9.82 -10.46
N VAL A 314 -15.47 -9.29 -10.79
CA VAL A 314 -16.58 -9.15 -9.83
C VAL A 314 -17.80 -9.87 -10.36
N ARG A 315 -18.54 -10.51 -9.46
CA ARG A 315 -19.82 -11.14 -9.77
C ARG A 315 -20.89 -10.53 -8.90
N PHE A 316 -21.91 -9.96 -9.52
CA PHE A 316 -23.07 -9.46 -8.80
C PHE A 316 -24.14 -10.53 -8.72
N HIS A 317 -24.76 -10.69 -7.54
CA HIS A 317 -25.88 -11.58 -7.35
C HIS A 317 -26.85 -11.06 -6.30
N LEU A 318 -28.11 -11.51 -6.35
CA LEU A 318 -29.10 -11.24 -5.30
C LEU A 318 -28.78 -12.06 -4.04
N ASN A 319 -29.47 -11.75 -2.94
CA ASN A 319 -29.33 -12.56 -1.74
C ASN A 319 -29.68 -14.04 -2.02
N PRO A 320 -29.10 -15.02 -1.31
CA PRO A 320 -29.31 -16.44 -1.63
C PRO A 320 -30.77 -16.90 -1.66
N VAL A 321 -31.64 -16.29 -0.84
CA VAL A 321 -33.08 -16.54 -0.84
C VAL A 321 -33.74 -15.95 -2.09
N GLU A 322 -33.40 -14.71 -2.46
CA GLU A 322 -33.86 -14.06 -3.68
C GLU A 322 -33.34 -14.80 -4.93
N GLN A 323 -32.10 -15.26 -4.93
CA GLN A 323 -31.49 -16.04 -5.99
C GLN A 323 -32.14 -17.43 -6.12
N ALA A 324 -32.42 -18.11 -5.00
CA ALA A 324 -33.13 -19.39 -5.02
C ALA A 324 -34.61 -19.24 -5.44
N GLN A 325 -35.28 -18.18 -4.97
CA GLN A 325 -36.60 -17.80 -5.47
C GLN A 325 -36.54 -17.56 -6.98
N ALA A 326 -35.43 -16.98 -7.44
CA ALA A 326 -35.27 -16.67 -8.83
C ALA A 326 -35.13 -17.92 -9.71
N VAL A 327 -34.17 -18.79 -9.38
CA VAL A 327 -33.99 -20.07 -10.09
C VAL A 327 -35.29 -20.89 -10.12
N LYS A 328 -36.07 -20.86 -9.02
CA LYS A 328 -37.35 -21.56 -8.96
C LYS A 328 -38.39 -21.00 -9.94
N ALA A 329 -38.58 -19.68 -9.98
CA ALA A 329 -39.62 -19.11 -10.82
C ALA A 329 -39.28 -19.18 -12.33
N GLU A 330 -37.99 -19.17 -12.68
CA GLU A 330 -37.56 -19.46 -14.05
C GLU A 330 -37.94 -20.90 -14.48
N ALA A 331 -37.67 -21.89 -13.61
CA ALA A 331 -38.08 -23.27 -13.85
C ALA A 331 -39.61 -23.41 -13.98
N ASP A 332 -40.37 -22.67 -13.17
CA ASP A 332 -41.83 -22.65 -13.24
C ASP A 332 -42.34 -22.01 -14.55
N ALA A 333 -41.72 -20.90 -15.00
CA ALA A 333 -42.06 -20.24 -16.26
C ALA A 333 -41.75 -21.11 -17.48
N ALA A 334 -40.57 -21.75 -17.52
CA ALA A 334 -40.19 -22.69 -18.59
C ALA A 334 -41.16 -23.88 -18.65
N LYS A 335 -41.60 -24.38 -17.50
CA LYS A 335 -42.61 -25.45 -17.41
C LYS A 335 -43.98 -24.99 -17.93
N ALA A 336 -44.37 -23.74 -17.66
CA ALA A 336 -45.62 -23.16 -18.15
C ALA A 336 -45.61 -22.99 -19.68
N ASP A 337 -44.52 -22.46 -20.26
CA ASP A 337 -44.35 -22.33 -21.70
C ASP A 337 -44.37 -23.69 -22.41
N LEU A 338 -43.63 -24.67 -21.88
CA LEU A 338 -43.66 -26.04 -22.41
C LEU A 338 -45.09 -26.62 -22.41
N ARG A 339 -45.85 -26.40 -21.33
CA ARG A 339 -47.25 -26.84 -21.23
C ARG A 339 -48.14 -26.15 -22.28
N ALA A 340 -47.95 -24.84 -22.51
CA ALA A 340 -48.68 -24.10 -23.53
C ALA A 340 -48.40 -24.64 -24.94
N ARG A 341 -47.12 -24.87 -25.28
CA ARG A 341 -46.71 -25.45 -26.57
C ARG A 341 -47.26 -26.87 -26.78
N LEU A 342 -47.31 -27.68 -25.74
CA LEU A 342 -47.90 -29.02 -25.80
C LEU A 342 -49.43 -28.96 -26.05
N LEU A 343 -50.13 -28.01 -25.43
CA LEU A 343 -51.56 -27.79 -25.64
C LEU A 343 -51.86 -27.31 -27.07
N GLU A 344 -51.07 -26.39 -27.63
CA GLU A 344 -51.21 -25.99 -29.03
C GLU A 344 -50.98 -27.15 -30.00
N ARG A 345 -49.93 -27.95 -29.78
CA ARG A 345 -49.68 -29.16 -30.60
C ARG A 345 -50.79 -30.18 -30.52
N ALA A 346 -51.43 -30.33 -29.36
CA ALA A 346 -52.58 -31.22 -29.20
C ALA A 346 -53.80 -30.71 -29.98
N ARG A 347 -54.07 -29.40 -29.95
CA ARG A 347 -55.15 -28.77 -30.72
C ARG A 347 -54.92 -28.85 -32.23
N ALA A 348 -53.68 -28.70 -32.69
CA ALA A 348 -53.34 -28.80 -34.12
C ALA A 348 -53.45 -30.22 -34.71
N ARG A 349 -53.65 -31.25 -33.86
CA ARG A 349 -53.83 -32.66 -34.27
C ARG A 349 -55.29 -33.13 -34.23
N GLN A 350 -56.22 -32.27 -33.82
CA GLN A 350 -57.67 -32.53 -33.82
C GLN A 350 -58.30 -31.92 -35.06
#